data_AF-A0ABD5T6R3-F1
#
_entry.id   AF-A0ABD5T6R3-F1
#
_cell.length_a   1.000
_cell.length_b   1.000
_cell.length_c   1.000
_cell.angle_alpha   90.00
_cell.angle_beta   90.00
_cell.angle_gamma   90.00
#
_symmetry.space_group_name_H-M   'P 1'
#
loop_
_entity.id
_entity.type
_entity.pdbx_description
1 polymer ?
#
loop_
_entity_poly.entity_id
_entity_poly.type
_entity_poly.pdbx_seq_one_letter_code
_entity_poly.pdbx_strand_id
1 'polypeptide(L)'
;SHEPTKRVLDRLVDDGILHRDESGTHTTYYPDYRRQAMQEAMRLRDSGHTVEELTDRLADMKTQIRDWEGEFGVESPNQLRGTLADESLDGDEEDRRREIAREWEHLQRRIQIVGFAIREWDFLAPTTESAEASS
;
A
#
# COMPACT_ATOMS: atom_id res chain seq x y z
N SER A 1 -18.43 -15.93 26.33
CA SER A 1 -16.97 -15.82 26.52
C SER A 1 -16.33 -15.27 25.26
N HIS A 2 -15.71 -14.09 25.33
CA HIS A 2 -15.04 -13.42 24.19
C HIS A 2 -13.52 -13.28 24.36
N GLU A 3 -12.95 -13.88 25.41
CA GLU A 3 -11.51 -13.86 25.71
C GLU A 3 -10.60 -14.35 24.57
N PRO A 4 -10.95 -15.38 23.76
CA PRO A 4 -10.12 -15.77 22.63
C PRO A 4 -10.06 -14.71 21.55
N THR A 5 -11.21 -14.12 21.20
CA THR A 5 -11.32 -13.06 20.18
C THR A 5 -10.60 -11.79 20.64
N LYS A 6 -10.73 -11.42 21.92
CA LYS A 6 -10.03 -10.26 22.48
C LYS A 6 -8.51 -10.40 22.43
N ARG A 7 -7.97 -11.57 22.82
CA ARG A 7 -6.53 -11.84 22.73
C ARG A 7 -6.00 -11.81 21.29
N VAL A 8 -6.79 -12.27 20.31
CA VAL A 8 -6.42 -12.16 18.89
C VAL A 8 -6.38 -10.69 18.46
N LEU A 9 -7.38 -9.89 18.82
CA LEU A 9 -7.41 -8.46 18.49
C LEU A 9 -6.26 -7.69 19.14
N ASP A 10 -5.96 -7.96 20.41
CA ASP A 10 -4.84 -7.33 21.12
C ASP A 10 -3.49 -7.68 20.45
N ARG A 11 -3.29 -8.94 20.05
CA ARG A 11 -2.11 -9.34 19.29
C ARG A 11 -2.00 -8.63 17.93
N LEU A 12 -3.11 -8.47 17.22
CA LEU A 12 -3.12 -7.73 15.94
C LEU A 12 -2.82 -6.24 16.13
N VAL A 13 -3.14 -5.67 17.29
CA VAL A 13 -2.72 -4.30 17.67
C VAL A 13 -1.21 -4.25 17.97
N ASP A 14 -0.71 -5.21 18.75
CA ASP A 14 0.72 -5.31 19.08
C ASP A 14 1.57 -5.50 17.81
N ASP A 15 1.14 -6.36 16.89
CA ASP A 15 1.78 -6.62 15.59
C ASP A 15 1.62 -5.44 14.61
N GLY A 16 0.72 -4.50 14.89
CA GLY A 16 0.52 -3.28 14.11
C GLY A 16 -0.36 -3.43 12.89
N ILE A 17 -1.13 -4.51 12.87
CA ILE A 17 -2.10 -4.80 11.83
C ILE A 17 -3.35 -3.96 12.07
N LEU A 18 -3.77 -3.81 13.33
CA LEU A 18 -4.92 -3.03 13.74
C LEU A 18 -4.51 -1.85 14.62
N HIS A 19 -5.21 -0.74 14.47
CA HIS A 19 -5.30 0.32 15.43
C HIS A 19 -6.57 0.12 16.25
N ARG A 20 -6.45 0.33 17.57
CA ARG A 20 -7.55 0.25 18.52
C ARG A 20 -7.98 1.66 18.90
N ASP A 21 -9.25 1.97 18.68
CA ASP A 21 -9.88 3.21 19.11
C ASP A 21 -10.81 2.94 20.29
N GLU A 22 -10.57 3.66 21.38
CA GLU A 22 -11.36 3.62 22.62
C GLU A 22 -12.06 4.96 22.90
N SER A 23 -12.06 5.88 21.95
CA SER A 23 -12.62 7.24 22.11
C SER A 23 -14.15 7.26 22.24
N GLY A 24 -14.84 6.18 21.84
CA GLY A 24 -16.29 6.04 21.87
C GLY A 24 -16.79 5.03 22.91
N THR A 25 -18.11 4.83 22.95
CA THR A 25 -18.79 3.89 23.88
C THR A 25 -18.37 2.43 23.67
N HIS A 26 -17.81 2.08 22.51
CA HIS A 26 -17.32 0.75 22.18
C HIS A 26 -15.89 0.83 21.63
N THR A 27 -15.07 -0.18 21.94
CA THR A 27 -13.76 -0.35 21.31
C THR A 27 -13.94 -0.70 19.84
N THR A 28 -13.39 0.12 18.95
CA THR A 28 -13.37 -0.15 17.50
C THR A 28 -11.96 -0.51 17.07
N TYR A 29 -11.84 -1.40 16.08
CA TYR A 29 -10.56 -1.78 15.49
C TYR A 29 -10.59 -1.48 13.99
N TYR A 30 -9.55 -0.83 13.49
CA TYR A 30 -9.40 -0.55 12.06
C TYR A 30 -7.96 -0.80 11.63
N PRO A 31 -7.68 -1.13 10.36
CA PRO A 31 -6.31 -1.37 9.92
C PRO A 31 -5.40 -0.16 10.16
N ASP A 32 -4.19 -0.39 10.69
CA ASP A 32 -3.18 0.67 10.84
C ASP A 32 -2.36 0.80 9.55
N TYR A 33 -2.93 1.49 8.56
CA TYR A 33 -2.29 1.65 7.25
C TYR A 33 -0.95 2.39 7.31
N ARG A 34 -0.74 3.27 8.29
CA ARG A 34 0.53 4.00 8.45
C ARG A 34 1.63 3.06 8.93
N ARG A 35 1.35 2.26 9.96
CA ARG A 35 2.31 1.27 10.48
C ARG A 35 2.60 0.18 9.46
N GLN A 36 1.59 -0.28 8.71
CA GLN A 36 1.76 -1.24 7.62
C GLN A 36 2.66 -0.69 6.51
N ALA A 37 2.43 0.54 6.04
CA ALA A 37 3.27 1.18 5.01
C ALA A 37 4.74 1.31 5.47
N MET A 38 4.95 1.67 6.74
CA MET A 38 6.28 1.77 7.34
C MET A 38 6.98 0.40 7.42
N GLN A 39 6.28 -0.65 7.85
CA GLN A 39 6.81 -2.02 7.86
C GLN A 39 7.15 -2.52 6.45
N GLU A 40 6.32 -2.19 5.46
CA GLU A 40 6.57 -2.58 4.07
C GLU A 40 7.78 -1.85 3.49
N ALA A 41 7.95 -0.56 3.79
CA ALA A 41 9.13 0.19 3.40
C ALA A 41 10.43 -0.38 4.01
N MET A 42 10.41 -0.74 5.30
CA MET A 42 11.54 -1.45 5.92
C MET A 42 11.80 -2.80 5.24
N ARG A 43 10.76 -3.60 4.96
CA ARG A 43 10.95 -4.86 4.23
C ARG A 43 11.58 -4.68 2.86
N LEU A 44 11.21 -3.63 2.12
CA LEU A 44 11.84 -3.31 0.84
C LEU A 44 13.33 -3.01 1.02
N ARG A 45 13.69 -2.23 2.04
CA ARG A 45 15.08 -1.95 2.41
C ARG A 45 15.87 -3.21 2.76
N ASP A 46 15.26 -4.09 3.56
CA ASP A 46 15.91 -5.29 4.10
C ASP A 46 15.94 -6.47 3.11
N SER A 47 15.18 -6.41 2.02
CA SER A 47 15.03 -7.50 1.04
C SER A 47 16.22 -7.69 0.08
N GLY A 48 17.30 -6.92 0.25
CA GLY A 48 18.49 -7.00 -0.60
C GLY A 48 18.36 -6.23 -1.92
N HIS A 49 17.28 -5.48 -2.13
CA HIS A 49 17.16 -4.53 -3.23
C HIS A 49 18.10 -3.34 -3.05
N THR A 50 18.52 -2.77 -4.17
CA THR A 50 19.23 -1.49 -4.24
C THR A 50 18.24 -0.33 -4.41
N VAL A 51 18.70 0.89 -4.13
CA VAL A 51 17.90 2.12 -4.36
C VAL A 51 17.56 2.25 -5.83
N GLU A 52 18.51 1.91 -6.69
CA GLU A 52 18.40 1.96 -8.15
C GLU A 52 17.30 1.01 -8.64
N GLU A 53 17.31 -0.26 -8.22
CA GLU A 53 16.27 -1.23 -8.59
C GLU A 53 14.87 -0.79 -8.14
N LEU A 54 14.75 -0.21 -6.95
CA LEU A 54 13.47 0.33 -6.49
C LEU A 54 13.04 1.56 -7.29
N THR A 55 14.00 2.38 -7.74
CA THR A 55 13.75 3.55 -8.59
C THR A 55 13.26 3.14 -9.96
N ASP A 56 13.86 2.12 -10.57
CA ASP A 56 13.42 1.55 -11.85
C ASP A 56 12.01 0.98 -11.71
N ARG A 57 11.77 0.17 -10.67
CA ARG A 57 10.43 -0.36 -10.37
C ARG A 57 9.40 0.76 -10.15
N LEU A 58 9.78 1.87 -9.51
CA LEU A 58 8.92 3.03 -9.33
C LEU A 58 8.56 3.67 -10.68
N ALA A 59 9.52 3.75 -11.61
CA ALA A 59 9.29 4.26 -12.95
C ALA A 59 8.34 3.37 -13.74
N ASP A 60 8.49 2.04 -13.68
CA ASP A 60 7.61 1.07 -14.34
C ASP A 60 6.16 1.20 -13.87
N MET A 61 5.94 1.26 -12.56
CA MET A 61 4.59 1.44 -12.00
C MET A 61 3.95 2.77 -12.46
N LYS A 62 4.74 3.85 -12.55
CA LYS A 62 4.23 5.14 -13.06
C LYS A 62 3.92 5.08 -14.55
N THR A 63 4.69 4.34 -15.34
CA THR A 63 4.41 4.12 -16.76
C THR A 63 3.11 3.36 -16.95
N GLN A 64 2.89 2.27 -16.21
CA GLN A 64 1.63 1.52 -16.28
C GLN A 64 0.40 2.38 -15.94
N ILE A 65 0.51 3.28 -14.96
CA ILE A 65 -0.57 4.26 -14.69
C ILE A 65 -0.81 5.15 -15.91
N ARG A 66 0.23 5.73 -16.52
CA ARG A 66 0.09 6.58 -17.71
C ARG A 66 -0.48 5.83 -18.91
N ASP A 67 -0.16 4.55 -19.05
CA ASP A 67 -0.72 3.70 -20.10
C ASP A 67 -2.23 3.54 -19.91
N TRP A 68 -2.70 3.29 -18.69
CA TRP A 68 -4.14 3.27 -18.38
C TRP A 68 -4.81 4.64 -18.54
N GLU A 69 -4.14 5.71 -18.13
CA GLU A 69 -4.64 7.08 -18.34
C GLU A 69 -4.87 7.36 -19.84
N GLY A 70 -3.90 6.99 -20.66
CA GLY A 70 -3.97 7.14 -22.12
C GLY A 70 -4.99 6.21 -22.78
N GLU A 71 -5.08 4.96 -22.33
CA GLU A 71 -6.00 3.96 -22.88
C GLU A 71 -7.46 4.38 -22.68
N PHE A 72 -7.81 4.83 -21.47
CA PHE A 72 -9.21 5.12 -21.12
C PHE A 72 -9.55 6.62 -21.15
N GLY A 73 -8.56 7.50 -21.35
CA GLY A 73 -8.77 8.95 -21.37
C GLY A 73 -9.21 9.52 -20.02
N VAL A 74 -8.72 8.94 -18.93
CA VAL A 74 -9.09 9.30 -17.54
C VAL A 74 -7.84 9.50 -16.70
N GLU A 75 -7.95 10.23 -15.60
CA GLU A 75 -6.82 10.59 -14.73
C GLU A 75 -6.86 9.87 -13.37
N SER A 76 -7.86 9.03 -13.14
CA SER A 76 -7.99 8.29 -11.88
C SER A 76 -8.82 7.02 -11.98
N PRO A 77 -8.61 6.06 -11.06
CA PRO A 77 -9.45 4.87 -10.95
C PRO A 77 -10.95 5.18 -10.79
N ASN A 78 -11.29 6.25 -10.09
CA ASN A 78 -12.69 6.65 -9.90
C ASN A 78 -13.31 7.23 -11.16
N GLN A 79 -12.55 7.98 -11.96
CA GLN A 79 -13.00 8.41 -13.28
C GLN A 79 -13.20 7.20 -14.20
N LEU A 80 -12.28 6.21 -14.18
CA LEU A 80 -12.44 4.96 -14.93
C LEU A 80 -13.74 4.23 -14.54
N ARG A 81 -14.04 4.12 -13.25
CA ARG A 81 -15.32 3.55 -12.77
C ARG A 81 -16.53 4.39 -13.21
N GLY A 82 -16.37 5.71 -13.30
CA GLY A 82 -17.41 6.60 -13.82
C GLY A 82 -17.79 6.28 -15.27
N THR A 83 -16.85 5.77 -16.07
CA THR A 83 -17.12 5.36 -17.46
C THR A 83 -18.08 4.16 -17.55
N LEU A 84 -18.28 3.39 -16.47
CA LEU A 84 -19.23 2.26 -16.44
C LEU A 84 -20.69 2.69 -16.58
N ALA A 85 -20.99 3.99 -16.47
CA ALA A 85 -22.33 4.51 -16.71
C ALA A 85 -22.67 4.61 -18.22
N ASP A 86 -21.72 4.34 -19.11
CA ASP A 86 -21.94 4.33 -20.55
C ASP A 86 -22.67 3.05 -20.98
N GLU A 87 -23.90 3.21 -21.47
CA GLU A 87 -24.77 2.10 -21.92
C GLU A 87 -24.25 1.38 -23.18
N SER A 88 -23.22 1.90 -23.85
CA SER A 88 -22.61 1.28 -25.03
C SER A 88 -21.57 0.20 -24.71
N LEU A 89 -21.18 0.06 -23.44
CA LEU A 89 -20.24 -0.96 -23.00
C LEU A 89 -20.89 -2.35 -22.94
N ASP A 90 -20.15 -3.36 -23.38
CA ASP A 90 -20.51 -4.74 -23.09
C ASP A 90 -20.00 -5.17 -21.71
N GLY A 91 -20.51 -6.31 -21.23
CA GLY A 91 -20.18 -6.81 -19.89
C GLY A 91 -18.71 -7.15 -19.70
N ASP A 92 -18.01 -7.59 -20.76
CA ASP A 92 -16.60 -7.95 -20.69
C ASP A 92 -15.74 -6.69 -20.49
N GLU A 93 -16.05 -5.61 -21.22
CA GLU A 93 -15.37 -4.32 -21.06
C GLU A 93 -15.70 -3.65 -19.72
N GLU A 94 -16.93 -3.76 -19.22
CA GLU A 94 -17.27 -3.30 -17.87
C GLU A 94 -16.42 -4.02 -16.80
N ASP A 95 -16.31 -5.34 -16.88
CA ASP A 95 -15.52 -6.13 -15.93
C ASP A 95 -14.03 -5.83 -16.02
N ARG A 96 -13.50 -5.66 -17.23
CA ARG A 96 -12.13 -5.22 -17.47
C ARG A 96 -11.83 -3.88 -16.81
N ARG A 97 -12.71 -2.88 -16.99
CA ARG A 97 -12.53 -1.55 -16.36
C ARG A 97 -12.63 -1.61 -14.84
N ARG A 98 -13.50 -2.46 -14.28
CA ARG A 98 -13.57 -2.68 -12.83
C ARG A 98 -12.28 -3.29 -12.28
N GLU A 99 -11.69 -4.24 -13.00
CA GLU A 99 -10.43 -4.86 -12.63
C GLU A 99 -9.27 -3.87 -12.69
N ILE A 100 -9.10 -3.17 -13.81
CA ILE A 100 -8.05 -2.16 -13.99
C ILE A 100 -8.17 -1.06 -12.94
N ALA A 101 -9.38 -0.59 -12.62
CA ALA A 101 -9.57 0.40 -11.57
C ALA A 101 -9.10 -0.11 -10.19
N ARG A 102 -9.31 -1.38 -9.86
CA ARG A 102 -8.78 -1.98 -8.61
C ARG A 102 -7.26 -2.07 -8.64
N GLU A 103 -6.69 -2.57 -9.74
CA GLU A 103 -5.23 -2.68 -9.90
C GLU A 103 -4.54 -1.32 -9.81
N TRP A 104 -5.13 -0.30 -10.43
CA TRP A 104 -4.62 1.06 -10.41
C TRP A 104 -4.59 1.64 -8.99
N GLU A 105 -5.63 1.46 -8.18
CA GLU A 105 -5.61 1.86 -6.76
C GLU A 105 -4.50 1.15 -5.97
N HIS A 106 -4.31 -0.15 -6.21
CA HIS A 106 -3.23 -0.91 -5.61
C HIS A 106 -1.86 -0.37 -6.01
N LEU A 107 -1.69 -0.04 -7.29
CA LEU A 107 -0.45 0.49 -7.85
C LEU A 107 -0.13 1.89 -7.30
N GLN A 108 -1.13 2.77 -7.17
CA GLN A 108 -0.97 4.08 -6.53
C GLN A 108 -0.48 3.95 -5.09
N ARG A 109 -1.05 3.02 -4.31
CA ARG A 109 -0.57 2.75 -2.94
C ARG A 109 0.87 2.24 -2.94
N ARG A 110 1.21 1.32 -3.86
CA ARG A 110 2.58 0.79 -3.96
C ARG A 110 3.60 1.87 -4.31
N ILE A 111 3.25 2.77 -5.23
CA ILE A 111 4.08 3.94 -5.60
C ILE A 111 4.39 4.81 -4.38
N GLN A 112 3.41 5.05 -3.50
CA GLN A 112 3.63 5.83 -2.28
C GLN A 112 4.64 5.15 -1.35
N ILE A 113 4.50 3.84 -1.14
CA ILE A 113 5.37 3.05 -0.25
C ILE A 113 6.79 2.95 -0.82
N VAL A 114 6.94 2.58 -2.10
CA VAL A 114 8.25 2.47 -2.76
C VAL A 114 8.93 3.84 -2.83
N GLY A 115 8.19 4.89 -3.18
CA GLY A 115 8.73 6.25 -3.19
C GLY A 115 9.16 6.73 -1.80
N PHE A 116 8.45 6.33 -0.75
CA PHE A 116 8.88 6.59 0.62
C PHE A 116 10.16 5.82 0.97
N ALA A 117 10.23 4.52 0.63
CA ALA A 117 11.42 3.70 0.88
C ALA A 117 12.68 4.28 0.21
N ILE A 118 12.56 4.78 -1.02
CA ILE A 118 13.66 5.43 -1.74
C ILE A 118 14.08 6.74 -1.06
N ARG A 119 13.12 7.61 -0.68
CA ARG A 119 13.44 8.90 -0.05
C ARG A 119 14.09 8.75 1.32
N GLU A 120 13.62 7.79 2.11
CA GLU A 120 14.05 7.56 3.48
C GLU A 120 15.03 6.39 3.61
N TRP A 121 15.75 6.06 2.53
CA TRP A 121 16.56 4.85 2.42
C TRP A 121 17.57 4.66 3.57
N ASP A 122 18.25 5.74 3.96
CA ASP A 122 19.22 5.72 5.05
C ASP A 122 18.55 5.66 6.42
N PHE A 123 17.41 6.36 6.58
CA PHE A 123 16.62 6.31 7.81
C PHE A 123 16.06 4.90 8.09
N LEU A 124 15.74 4.16 7.04
CA LEU A 124 15.21 2.81 7.12
C LEU A 124 16.30 1.74 7.33
N ALA A 125 17.58 2.11 7.37
CA ALA A 125 18.65 1.15 7.58
C ALA A 125 18.48 0.44 8.95
N PRO A 126 18.65 -0.89 9.01
CA PRO A 126 18.51 -1.62 10.26
C PRO A 126 19.53 -1.11 11.28
N THR A 127 19.06 -0.84 12.50
CA THR A 127 19.88 -0.30 13.62
C THR A 127 21.01 -1.20 14.11
N THR A 128 21.29 -2.34 13.44
CA THR A 128 22.36 -3.28 13.80
C THR A 128 23.77 -2.70 13.67
N GLU A 129 23.98 -1.59 12.95
CA GLU A 129 25.30 -0.95 12.83
C GLU A 129 25.74 -0.14 14.08
N SER A 130 24.87 0.12 15.06
CA SER A 130 25.25 0.85 16.28
C SER A 130 25.82 0.00 17.42
N ALA A 131 25.86 -1.34 17.29
CA ALA A 131 26.34 -2.22 18.36
C ALA A 131 27.81 -2.65 18.22
N GLU A 132 28.43 -2.51 17.04
CA GLU A 132 29.81 -2.97 16.81
C GLU A 132 30.89 -1.88 17.01
N ALA A 133 30.50 -0.63 17.25
CA ALA A 133 31.43 0.47 17.53
C ALA A 133 31.77 0.65 19.04
N SER A 134 31.47 -0.35 19.87
CA SER A 134 31.83 -0.38 21.28
C SER A 134 32.32 -1.78 21.68
N SER A 135 33.51 -2.15 21.22
CA SER A 135 34.36 -3.19 21.84
C SER A 135 35.82 -2.91 21.55
#